data_AF-A0A1F2T1K3-F1
#
_entry.id   AF-A0A1F2T1K3-F1
#
_cell.length_a   1.000
_cell.length_b   1.000
_cell.length_c   1.000
_cell.angle_alpha   90.00
_cell.angle_beta   90.00
_cell.angle_gamma   90.00
#
_symmetry.space_group_name_H-M   'P 1'
#
loop_
_entity.id
_entity.type
_entity.pdbx_description
1 polymer ?
#
loop_
_entity_poly.entity_id
_entity_poly.type
_entity_poly.pdbx_seq_one_letter_code
_entity_poly.pdbx_strand_id
1 'polypeptide(L)'
;MTVSVTQARPLPLDERVTAALLLGFVGALQVSIALAHILLAGLLTTWLVRRIRERSLPSAPPFFPALLAYAALTLASSAFSVDPAASFIDSKQLVLFAIVPAVYDIARGPRAATVVDVIISVGAASAIFGIVQYGVLHYDNLGQRPQGTLSHYMTYSGLLMLVLCTAAARLVFGSRDRIWPALVMPALVVALALTFTRNAWIGGCVAVGLMFVLKDFRLTALLPVILAALFVLAPQGLINRLTSTFNAQDPANQDRFAMIEIGALMVRDHPLTGVGPNMVPRVYDQYRPDYAVNDTNPHLHNVPLQIAAERGLPALAVWLWFVGALTVSLFRLFRRNGSRPGTSRVLSAAALGGVAAMLAAGLFEYNFGDSEFLMLFLVLITLPFAARRTDDAAPSRA
;
A
#
# COMPACT_ATOMS: atom_id res chain seq x y z
N MET A 1 5.93 -26.70 -44.84
CA MET A 1 5.07 -26.24 -43.72
C MET A 1 5.62 -24.90 -43.23
N THR A 2 5.09 -23.81 -43.76
CA THR A 2 5.43 -22.45 -43.34
C THR A 2 4.68 -22.16 -42.04
N VAL A 3 5.40 -22.04 -40.94
CA VAL A 3 4.85 -21.60 -39.65
C VAL A 3 4.44 -20.14 -39.81
N SER A 4 3.15 -19.91 -39.99
CA SER A 4 2.54 -18.60 -39.89
C SER A 4 2.78 -18.08 -38.48
N VAL A 5 3.80 -17.24 -38.31
CA VAL A 5 3.94 -16.38 -37.12
C VAL A 5 2.78 -15.41 -37.19
N THR A 6 1.70 -15.70 -36.46
CA THR A 6 0.62 -14.76 -36.21
C THR A 6 1.24 -13.56 -35.50
N GLN A 7 1.58 -12.52 -36.26
CA GLN A 7 1.98 -11.24 -35.70
C GLN A 7 0.83 -10.77 -34.81
N ALA A 8 1.09 -10.66 -33.50
CA ALA A 8 0.13 -10.11 -32.56
C ALA A 8 -0.27 -8.72 -33.06
N ARG A 9 -1.56 -8.56 -33.36
CA ARG A 9 -2.09 -7.30 -33.89
C ARG A 9 -1.80 -6.20 -32.84
N PRO A 10 -1.23 -5.05 -33.22
CA PRO A 10 -0.96 -3.99 -32.27
C PRO A 10 -2.28 -3.55 -31.63
N LEU A 11 -2.23 -3.32 -30.31
CA LEU A 11 -3.41 -2.90 -29.56
C LEU A 11 -4.04 -1.63 -30.17
N PRO A 12 -5.37 -1.49 -30.07
CA PRO A 12 -6.05 -0.22 -30.36
C PRO A 12 -5.35 0.97 -29.68
N LEU A 13 -5.37 2.14 -30.33
CA LEU A 13 -4.64 3.33 -29.85
C LEU A 13 -5.10 3.74 -28.44
N ASP A 14 -6.40 3.71 -28.19
CA ASP A 14 -7.02 3.98 -26.90
C ASP A 14 -6.55 3.02 -25.81
N GLU A 15 -6.42 1.73 -26.11
CA GLU A 15 -5.88 0.76 -25.16
C GLU A 15 -4.40 1.00 -24.84
N ARG A 16 -3.61 1.41 -25.83
CA ARG A 16 -2.20 1.82 -25.60
C ARG A 16 -2.11 3.06 -24.73
N VAL A 17 -2.96 4.07 -24.96
CA VAL A 17 -2.99 5.30 -24.15
C VAL A 17 -3.36 4.98 -22.71
N THR A 18 -4.42 4.20 -22.48
CA THR A 18 -4.83 3.80 -21.12
C THR A 18 -3.76 2.96 -20.41
N ALA A 19 -3.09 2.04 -21.13
CA ALA A 19 -1.98 1.29 -20.55
C ALA A 19 -0.77 2.19 -20.22
N ALA A 20 -0.42 3.14 -21.09
CA ALA A 20 0.64 4.11 -20.83
C ALA A 20 0.32 5.01 -19.62
N LEU A 21 -0.94 5.46 -19.49
CA LEU A 21 -1.40 6.22 -18.33
C LEU A 21 -1.28 5.40 -17.03
N LEU A 22 -1.58 4.10 -17.06
CA LEU A 22 -1.38 3.23 -15.90
C LEU A 22 0.09 3.14 -15.50
N LEU A 23 0.99 2.90 -16.47
CA LEU A 23 2.43 2.84 -16.18
C LEU A 23 2.97 4.19 -15.69
N GLY A 24 2.55 5.28 -16.32
CA GLY A 24 2.91 6.63 -15.89
C GLY A 24 2.40 6.95 -14.49
N PHE A 25 1.14 6.63 -14.18
CA PHE A 25 0.54 6.80 -12.85
C PHE A 25 1.34 6.08 -11.77
N VAL A 26 1.61 4.78 -11.98
CA VAL A 26 2.31 3.96 -10.99
C VAL A 26 3.78 4.39 -10.81
N GLY A 27 4.42 4.88 -11.87
CA GLY A 27 5.72 5.55 -11.76
C GLY A 27 5.63 6.86 -10.97
N ALA A 28 4.70 7.74 -11.36
CA ALA A 28 4.52 9.05 -10.74
C ALA A 28 4.19 8.99 -9.25
N LEU A 29 3.45 7.98 -8.79
CA LEU A 29 3.14 7.76 -7.36
C LEU A 29 4.36 7.82 -6.45
N GLN A 30 5.53 7.44 -6.97
CA GLN A 30 6.75 7.30 -6.18
C GLN A 30 7.64 8.55 -6.22
N VAL A 31 7.28 9.54 -7.03
CA VAL A 31 8.08 10.74 -7.27
C VAL A 31 7.32 12.06 -7.20
N SER A 32 6.02 12.09 -7.49
CA SER A 32 5.22 13.32 -7.48
C SER A 32 3.74 13.03 -7.24
N ILE A 33 3.24 13.50 -6.11
CA ILE A 33 1.83 13.39 -5.71
C ILE A 33 0.92 14.03 -6.76
N ALA A 34 1.23 15.26 -7.19
CA ALA A 34 0.42 15.99 -8.15
C ALA A 34 0.37 15.27 -9.51
N LEU A 35 1.52 14.83 -10.03
CA LEU A 35 1.57 14.10 -11.29
C LEU A 35 0.82 12.77 -11.21
N ALA A 36 0.93 12.04 -10.09
CA ALA A 36 0.20 10.80 -9.88
C ALA A 36 -1.32 11.02 -9.94
N HIS A 37 -1.85 12.06 -9.29
CA HIS A 37 -3.27 12.38 -9.32
C HIS A 37 -3.74 12.80 -10.73
N ILE A 38 -2.96 13.59 -11.46
CA ILE A 38 -3.27 13.98 -12.85
C ILE A 38 -3.33 12.76 -13.76
N LEU A 39 -2.33 11.88 -13.68
CA LEU A 39 -2.29 10.66 -14.49
C LEU A 39 -3.38 9.66 -14.09
N LEU A 40 -3.73 9.58 -12.79
CA LEU A 40 -4.85 8.79 -12.32
C LEU A 40 -6.18 9.30 -12.87
N ALA A 41 -6.41 10.62 -12.84
CA ALA A 41 -7.61 11.21 -13.41
C ALA A 41 -7.73 10.88 -14.90
N GLY A 42 -6.65 11.08 -15.67
CA GLY A 42 -6.61 10.71 -17.09
C GLY A 42 -6.83 9.20 -17.32
N LEU A 43 -6.23 8.34 -16.49
CA LEU A 43 -6.40 6.90 -16.52
C LEU A 43 -7.86 6.51 -16.32
N LEU A 44 -8.50 7.00 -15.25
CA LEU A 44 -9.88 6.68 -14.93
C LEU A 44 -10.86 7.25 -15.97
N THR A 45 -10.62 8.46 -16.46
CA THR A 45 -11.44 9.06 -17.53
C THR A 45 -11.36 8.26 -18.82
N THR A 46 -10.15 7.93 -19.30
CA THR A 46 -9.99 7.16 -20.55
C THR A 46 -10.57 5.75 -20.41
N TRP A 47 -10.35 5.09 -19.28
CA TRP A 47 -10.93 3.79 -18.97
C TRP A 47 -12.46 3.83 -18.94
N LEU A 48 -13.06 4.83 -18.29
CA LEU A 48 -14.51 4.98 -18.18
C LEU A 48 -15.14 5.29 -19.54
N VAL A 49 -14.57 6.22 -20.31
CA VAL A 49 -15.03 6.55 -21.68
C VAL A 49 -15.01 5.30 -22.55
N ARG A 50 -13.98 4.46 -22.43
CA ARG A 50 -13.90 3.20 -23.17
C ARG A 50 -15.02 2.23 -22.75
N ARG A 51 -15.25 2.07 -21.44
CA ARG A 51 -16.34 1.22 -20.91
C ARG A 51 -17.72 1.67 -21.41
N ILE A 52 -17.97 2.98 -21.44
CA ILE A 52 -19.21 3.57 -21.97
C ILE A 52 -19.36 3.28 -23.47
N ARG A 53 -18.29 3.49 -24.27
CA ARG A 53 -18.30 3.21 -25.72
C ARG A 53 -18.54 1.74 -26.04
N GLU A 54 -17.93 0.85 -25.27
CA GLU A 54 -18.09 -0.60 -25.39
C GLU A 54 -19.44 -1.10 -24.83
N ARG A 55 -20.22 -0.23 -24.15
CA ARG A 55 -21.43 -0.61 -23.41
C ARG A 55 -21.21 -1.79 -22.46
N SER A 56 -20.04 -1.84 -21.83
CA SER A 56 -19.62 -2.93 -20.96
C SER A 56 -19.48 -2.44 -19.51
N LEU A 57 -19.96 -3.26 -18.57
CA LEU A 57 -19.79 -2.97 -17.15
C LEU A 57 -18.34 -3.20 -16.70
N PRO A 58 -17.81 -2.38 -15.77
CA PRO A 58 -16.54 -2.65 -15.12
C PRO A 58 -16.49 -4.07 -14.54
N SER A 59 -15.42 -4.81 -14.85
CA SER A 59 -15.14 -6.07 -14.15
C SER A 59 -14.35 -5.77 -12.88
N ALA A 60 -14.52 -6.59 -11.86
CA ALA A 60 -13.75 -6.46 -10.61
C ALA A 60 -13.36 -7.82 -10.03
N PRO A 61 -12.26 -7.88 -9.25
CA PRO A 61 -11.87 -9.11 -8.56
C PRO A 61 -12.84 -9.45 -7.41
N PRO A 62 -12.84 -10.71 -6.93
CA PRO A 62 -13.81 -11.17 -5.92
C PRO A 62 -13.82 -10.44 -4.58
N PHE A 63 -12.73 -9.75 -4.22
CA PHE A 63 -12.65 -8.98 -2.97
C PHE A 63 -13.31 -7.59 -3.07
N PHE A 64 -13.58 -7.09 -4.27
CA PHE A 64 -14.03 -5.72 -4.50
C PHE A 64 -15.40 -5.38 -3.85
N PRO A 65 -16.39 -6.29 -3.81
CA PRO A 65 -17.65 -6.00 -3.11
C PRO A 65 -17.49 -5.60 -1.63
N ALA A 66 -16.48 -6.13 -0.94
CA ALA A 66 -16.21 -5.75 0.45
C ALA A 66 -15.70 -4.29 0.56
N LEU A 67 -14.92 -3.81 -0.41
CA LEU A 67 -14.53 -2.39 -0.49
C LEU A 67 -15.73 -1.49 -0.77
N LEU A 68 -16.67 -1.93 -1.62
CA LEU A 68 -17.91 -1.18 -1.86
C LEU A 68 -18.79 -1.10 -0.61
N ALA A 69 -18.90 -2.20 0.13
CA ALA A 69 -19.60 -2.21 1.42
C ALA A 69 -18.93 -1.28 2.44
N TYR A 70 -17.59 -1.27 2.50
CA TYR A 70 -16.84 -0.34 3.35
C TYR A 70 -17.06 1.12 2.94
N ALA A 71 -17.08 1.40 1.63
CA ALA A 71 -17.39 2.74 1.10
C ALA A 71 -18.81 3.18 1.48
N ALA A 72 -19.80 2.29 1.35
CA ALA A 72 -21.18 2.59 1.72
C ALA A 72 -21.31 2.92 3.22
N LEU A 73 -20.65 2.14 4.09
CA LEU A 73 -20.63 2.42 5.53
C LEU A 73 -19.86 3.71 5.87
N THR A 74 -18.83 4.06 5.11
CA THR A 74 -18.11 5.34 5.27
C THR A 74 -19.02 6.52 4.93
N LEU A 75 -19.82 6.42 3.85
CA LEU A 75 -20.80 7.45 3.49
C LEU A 75 -21.94 7.54 4.51
N ALA A 76 -22.40 6.40 5.03
CA ALA A 76 -23.37 6.38 6.12
C ALA A 76 -22.80 7.08 7.37
N SER A 77 -21.59 6.73 7.80
CA SER A 77 -20.88 7.38 8.90
C SER A 77 -20.72 8.89 8.66
N SER A 78 -20.43 9.32 7.43
CA SER A 78 -20.36 10.75 7.08
C SER A 78 -21.67 11.49 7.31
N ALA A 79 -22.82 10.85 7.04
CA ALA A 79 -24.13 11.45 7.28
C ALA A 79 -24.45 11.65 8.77
N PHE A 80 -23.90 10.81 9.64
CA PHE A 80 -24.07 10.86 11.10
C PHE A 80 -22.87 11.48 11.84
N SER A 81 -21.93 12.08 11.10
CA SER A 81 -20.73 12.73 11.61
C SER A 81 -21.04 13.97 12.44
N VAL A 82 -20.11 14.36 13.30
CA VAL A 82 -20.13 15.65 14.03
C VAL A 82 -20.16 16.85 13.06
N ASP A 83 -19.46 16.74 11.92
CA ASP A 83 -19.56 17.68 10.79
C ASP A 83 -19.76 16.90 9.49
N PRO A 84 -21.02 16.68 9.06
CA PRO A 84 -21.31 15.91 7.87
C PRO A 84 -20.70 16.50 6.59
N ALA A 85 -20.67 17.83 6.45
CA ALA A 85 -20.15 18.49 5.26
C ALA A 85 -18.64 18.22 5.11
N ALA A 86 -17.89 18.37 6.19
CA ALA A 86 -16.46 18.06 6.20
C ALA A 86 -16.19 16.56 5.93
N SER A 87 -16.96 15.67 6.56
CA SER A 87 -16.80 14.22 6.36
C SER A 87 -17.14 13.74 4.94
N PHE A 88 -18.14 14.33 4.28
CA PHE A 88 -18.44 14.03 2.87
C PHE A 88 -17.33 14.52 1.94
N ILE A 89 -16.76 15.71 2.18
CA ILE A 89 -15.61 16.23 1.42
C ILE A 89 -14.40 15.31 1.59
N ASP A 90 -14.16 14.83 2.81
CA ASP A 90 -13.07 13.91 3.12
C ASP A 90 -13.26 12.54 2.43
N SER A 91 -14.50 12.07 2.34
CA SER A 91 -14.89 10.83 1.66
C SER A 91 -14.61 10.81 0.15
N LYS A 92 -14.12 11.90 -0.45
CA LYS A 92 -13.60 11.90 -1.84
C LYS A 92 -12.51 10.84 -2.06
N GLN A 93 -11.79 10.43 -1.01
CA GLN A 93 -10.81 9.33 -1.08
C GLN A 93 -11.44 8.01 -1.55
N LEU A 94 -12.75 7.79 -1.35
CA LEU A 94 -13.44 6.58 -1.83
C LEU A 94 -13.37 6.42 -3.36
N VAL A 95 -13.17 7.52 -4.10
CA VAL A 95 -12.95 7.48 -5.56
C VAL A 95 -11.70 6.66 -5.92
N LEU A 96 -10.71 6.59 -5.03
CA LEU A 96 -9.50 5.79 -5.25
C LEU A 96 -9.80 4.29 -5.37
N PHE A 97 -10.92 3.79 -4.83
CA PHE A 97 -11.32 2.39 -5.00
C PHE A 97 -11.60 2.05 -6.48
N ALA A 98 -11.87 3.03 -7.35
CA ALA A 98 -11.99 2.82 -8.79
C ALA A 98 -10.67 2.34 -9.45
N ILE A 99 -9.53 2.48 -8.76
CA ILE A 99 -8.24 1.90 -9.20
C ILE A 99 -8.36 0.38 -9.35
N VAL A 100 -9.11 -0.30 -8.47
CA VAL A 100 -9.23 -1.76 -8.51
C VAL A 100 -9.85 -2.26 -9.82
N PRO A 101 -11.07 -1.87 -10.22
CA PRO A 101 -11.62 -2.32 -11.50
C PRO A 101 -10.81 -1.82 -12.71
N ALA A 102 -10.24 -0.60 -12.66
CA ALA A 102 -9.39 -0.09 -13.72
C ALA A 102 -8.14 -0.96 -13.94
N VAL A 103 -7.35 -1.20 -12.88
CA VAL A 103 -6.16 -2.05 -12.93
C VAL A 103 -6.54 -3.48 -13.33
N TYR A 104 -7.64 -4.02 -12.80
CA TYR A 104 -8.13 -5.35 -13.11
C TYR A 104 -8.48 -5.53 -14.60
N ASP A 105 -8.91 -4.45 -15.25
CA ASP A 105 -9.26 -4.44 -16.66
C ASP A 105 -8.06 -4.16 -17.58
N ILE A 106 -7.08 -3.38 -17.14
CA ILE A 106 -5.99 -2.87 -17.99
C ILE A 106 -4.71 -3.71 -17.86
N ALA A 107 -4.34 -4.13 -16.64
CA ALA A 107 -3.07 -4.80 -16.34
C ALA A 107 -3.15 -6.32 -16.59
N ARG A 108 -3.61 -6.73 -17.77
CA ARG A 108 -3.82 -8.13 -18.14
C ARG A 108 -2.53 -8.83 -18.56
N GLY A 109 -2.47 -10.15 -18.34
CA GLY A 109 -1.37 -11.00 -18.79
C GLY A 109 0.03 -10.43 -18.49
N PRO A 110 0.92 -10.32 -19.50
CA PRO A 110 2.27 -9.77 -19.32
C PRO A 110 2.33 -8.34 -18.79
N ARG A 111 1.31 -7.51 -19.02
CA ARG A 111 1.31 -6.09 -18.58
C ARG A 111 1.37 -5.96 -17.07
N ALA A 112 0.81 -6.92 -16.33
CA ALA A 112 0.94 -6.96 -14.87
C ALA A 112 2.41 -7.06 -14.43
N ALA A 113 3.25 -7.79 -15.18
CA ALA A 113 4.68 -7.86 -14.92
C ALA A 113 5.35 -6.52 -15.20
N THR A 114 5.00 -5.87 -16.32
CA THR A 114 5.51 -4.54 -16.68
C THR A 114 5.17 -3.48 -15.62
N VAL A 115 3.95 -3.51 -15.05
CA VAL A 115 3.59 -2.64 -13.93
C VAL A 115 4.54 -2.86 -12.74
N VAL A 116 4.84 -4.12 -12.40
CA VAL A 116 5.82 -4.43 -11.34
C VAL A 116 7.23 -3.98 -11.69
N ASP A 117 7.66 -4.11 -12.95
CA ASP A 117 8.96 -3.61 -13.41
C ASP A 117 9.08 -2.11 -13.18
N VAL A 118 8.03 -1.34 -13.52
CA VAL A 118 7.96 0.11 -13.28
C VAL A 118 7.97 0.44 -11.80
N ILE A 119 7.19 -0.28 -10.97
CA ILE A 119 7.17 -0.11 -9.51
C ILE A 119 8.59 -0.27 -8.95
N ILE A 120 9.25 -1.37 -9.25
CA ILE A 120 10.59 -1.65 -8.72
C ILE A 120 11.62 -0.63 -9.22
N SER A 121 11.57 -0.27 -10.51
CA SER A 121 12.60 0.58 -11.13
C SER A 121 12.50 2.04 -10.69
N VAL A 122 11.28 2.61 -10.68
CA VAL A 122 11.08 3.99 -10.24
C VAL A 122 11.25 4.10 -8.72
N GLY A 123 10.84 3.07 -7.97
CA GLY A 123 11.05 3.02 -6.53
C GLY A 123 12.52 2.92 -6.15
N ALA A 124 13.33 2.20 -6.94
CA ALA A 124 14.77 2.20 -6.79
C ALA A 124 15.40 3.58 -7.02
N ALA A 125 14.96 4.30 -8.06
CA ALA A 125 15.42 5.67 -8.29
C ALA A 125 15.02 6.61 -7.14
N SER A 126 13.78 6.48 -6.65
CA SER A 126 13.27 7.23 -5.49
C SER A 126 14.04 6.89 -4.20
N ALA A 127 14.45 5.62 -4.02
CA ALA A 127 15.28 5.18 -2.90
C ALA A 127 16.69 5.78 -2.96
N ILE A 128 17.33 5.77 -4.13
CA ILE A 128 18.63 6.41 -4.34
C ILE A 128 18.54 7.90 -4.00
N PHE A 129 17.48 8.59 -4.43
CA PHE A 129 17.29 9.99 -4.08
C PHE A 129 17.15 10.22 -2.57
N GLY A 130 16.43 9.34 -1.84
CA GLY A 130 16.37 9.40 -0.37
C GLY A 130 17.72 9.17 0.32
N ILE A 131 18.57 8.30 -0.24
CA ILE A 131 19.94 8.10 0.25
C ILE A 131 20.78 9.37 0.03
N VAL A 132 20.64 10.01 -1.14
CA VAL A 132 21.30 11.31 -1.42
C VAL A 132 20.80 12.39 -0.46
N GLN A 133 19.49 12.43 -0.17
CA GLN A 133 18.95 13.35 0.84
C GLN A 133 19.63 13.19 2.20
N TYR A 134 19.78 11.94 2.65
CA TYR A 134 20.45 11.65 3.91
C TYR A 134 21.93 12.03 3.89
N GLY A 135 22.68 11.55 2.89
CA GLY A 135 24.14 11.67 2.87
C GLY A 135 24.69 13.02 2.41
N VAL A 136 23.93 13.78 1.61
CA VAL A 136 24.40 15.02 0.97
C VAL A 136 23.56 16.23 1.39
N LEU A 137 22.25 16.08 1.57
CA LEU A 137 21.34 17.19 1.85
C LEU A 137 20.99 17.34 3.33
N HIS A 138 21.70 16.62 4.22
CA HIS A 138 21.55 16.69 5.68
C HIS A 138 20.15 16.32 6.19
N TYR A 139 19.45 15.41 5.50
CA TYR A 139 18.23 14.79 6.02
C TYR A 139 18.58 13.61 6.95
N ASP A 140 19.33 13.86 8.01
CA ASP A 140 19.97 12.82 8.82
C ASP A 140 19.48 12.74 10.28
N ASN A 141 18.45 13.50 10.63
CA ASN A 141 17.93 13.63 11.98
C ASN A 141 16.38 13.56 12.03
N LEU A 142 15.80 13.48 13.23
CA LEU A 142 14.35 13.33 13.40
C LEU A 142 13.52 14.55 12.97
N GLY A 143 14.12 15.75 12.98
CA GLY A 143 13.47 16.98 12.51
C GLY A 143 13.47 17.09 10.98
N GLN A 144 14.47 16.50 10.31
CA GLN A 144 14.62 16.54 8.87
C GLN A 144 14.98 15.14 8.34
N ARG A 145 13.95 14.37 8.00
CA ARG A 145 14.04 12.95 7.64
C ARG A 145 13.91 12.75 6.14
N PRO A 146 14.62 11.77 5.54
CA PRO A 146 14.51 11.52 4.11
C PRO A 146 13.05 11.25 3.72
N GLN A 147 12.58 11.98 2.71
CA GLN A 147 11.19 11.95 2.25
C GLN A 147 11.08 11.75 0.73
N GLY A 148 12.21 11.49 0.07
CA GLY A 148 12.28 11.43 -1.38
C GLY A 148 11.87 12.77 -2.00
N THR A 149 11.25 12.71 -3.17
CA THR A 149 10.61 13.88 -3.80
C THR A 149 9.15 14.06 -3.35
N LEU A 150 8.72 13.33 -2.32
CA LEU A 150 7.39 13.43 -1.74
C LEU A 150 7.39 14.44 -0.59
N SER A 151 6.19 14.82 -0.15
CA SER A 151 5.99 15.86 0.86
C SER A 151 6.20 15.41 2.30
N HIS A 152 6.14 14.10 2.58
CA HIS A 152 6.18 13.58 3.95
C HIS A 152 6.92 12.24 4.05
N TYR A 153 7.78 12.11 5.07
CA TYR A 153 8.61 10.92 5.28
C TYR A 153 7.80 9.64 5.57
N MET A 154 6.61 9.75 6.17
CA MET A 154 5.74 8.58 6.43
C MET A 154 5.18 8.02 5.14
N THR A 155 4.60 8.88 4.29
CA THR A 155 4.14 8.55 2.93
C THR A 155 5.26 7.91 2.12
N TYR A 156 6.44 8.53 2.10
CA TYR A 156 7.62 8.00 1.42
C TYR A 156 8.03 6.62 1.92
N SER A 157 8.13 6.44 3.23
CA SER A 157 8.52 5.15 3.82
C SER A 157 7.47 4.05 3.59
N GLY A 158 6.18 4.41 3.55
CA GLY A 158 5.09 3.47 3.23
C GLY A 158 5.18 2.96 1.79
N LEU A 159 5.47 3.86 0.83
CA LEU A 159 5.68 3.47 -0.57
C LEU A 159 6.95 2.62 -0.73
N LEU A 160 8.09 3.03 -0.14
CA LEU A 160 9.32 2.24 -0.15
C LEU A 160 9.11 0.85 0.43
N MET A 161 8.33 0.72 1.51
CA MET A 161 7.98 -0.56 2.12
C MET A 161 7.25 -1.46 1.10
N LEU A 162 6.25 -0.97 0.38
CA LEU A 162 5.54 -1.74 -0.64
C LEU A 162 6.43 -2.12 -1.85
N VAL A 163 7.32 -1.22 -2.26
CA VAL A 163 8.30 -1.49 -3.33
C VAL A 163 9.28 -2.58 -2.87
N LEU A 164 9.80 -2.49 -1.64
CA LEU A 164 10.68 -3.49 -1.04
C LEU A 164 10.00 -4.85 -0.96
N CYS A 165 8.74 -4.91 -0.52
CA CYS A 165 7.94 -6.14 -0.51
C CYS A 165 7.85 -6.77 -1.91
N THR A 166 7.62 -5.95 -2.92
CA THR A 166 7.47 -6.38 -4.31
C THR A 166 8.79 -6.89 -4.90
N ALA A 167 9.90 -6.20 -4.65
CA ALA A 167 11.24 -6.62 -5.05
C ALA A 167 11.68 -7.92 -4.33
N ALA A 168 11.40 -8.04 -3.02
CA ALA A 168 11.66 -9.25 -2.25
C ALA A 168 10.85 -10.44 -2.78
N ALA A 169 9.56 -10.27 -3.09
CA ALA A 169 8.74 -11.31 -3.69
C ALA A 169 9.32 -11.79 -5.04
N ARG A 170 9.82 -10.87 -5.87
CA ARG A 170 10.46 -11.21 -7.15
C ARG A 170 11.78 -11.97 -6.96
N LEU A 171 12.58 -11.62 -5.96
CA LEU A 171 13.81 -12.35 -5.63
C LEU A 171 13.54 -13.77 -5.17
N VAL A 172 12.58 -13.95 -4.26
CA VAL A 172 12.31 -15.23 -3.61
C VAL A 172 11.58 -16.21 -4.56
N PHE A 173 10.67 -15.68 -5.39
CA PHE A 173 9.75 -16.50 -6.20
C PHE A 173 9.90 -16.35 -7.73
N GLY A 174 10.73 -15.43 -8.24
CA GLY A 174 10.99 -15.28 -9.68
C GLY A 174 11.88 -16.40 -10.25
N SER A 175 11.92 -16.61 -11.56
CA SER A 175 12.77 -17.64 -12.21
C SER A 175 13.96 -17.07 -12.99
N ARG A 176 13.77 -15.99 -13.77
CA ARG A 176 14.79 -15.46 -14.70
C ARG A 176 15.20 -14.00 -14.41
N ASP A 177 14.31 -13.20 -13.82
CA ASP A 177 14.52 -11.75 -13.68
C ASP A 177 14.83 -11.35 -12.23
N ARG A 178 15.80 -12.04 -11.60
CA ARG A 178 16.20 -11.77 -10.21
C ARG A 178 17.35 -10.77 -10.10
N ILE A 179 18.10 -10.54 -11.18
CA ILE A 179 19.29 -9.68 -11.17
C ILE A 179 18.87 -8.25 -10.85
N TRP A 180 17.89 -7.69 -11.57
CA TRP A 180 17.43 -6.33 -11.33
C TRP A 180 16.94 -6.08 -9.90
N PRO A 181 16.01 -6.87 -9.32
CA PRO A 181 15.64 -6.67 -7.93
C PRO A 181 16.83 -6.91 -6.97
N ALA A 182 17.77 -7.81 -7.27
CA ALA A 182 18.95 -8.01 -6.40
C ALA A 182 19.84 -6.77 -6.36
N LEU A 183 20.00 -6.08 -7.49
CA LEU A 183 20.78 -4.85 -7.60
C LEU A 183 20.13 -3.69 -6.86
N VAL A 184 18.81 -3.55 -6.90
CA VAL A 184 18.11 -2.41 -6.28
C VAL A 184 17.73 -2.63 -4.82
N MET A 185 17.63 -3.89 -4.36
CA MET A 185 17.25 -4.20 -2.98
C MET A 185 18.13 -3.53 -1.91
N PRO A 186 19.47 -3.46 -2.04
CA PRO A 186 20.30 -2.72 -1.09
C PRO A 186 19.87 -1.25 -0.96
N ALA A 187 19.61 -0.57 -2.08
CA ALA A 187 19.15 0.82 -2.05
C ALA A 187 17.78 0.95 -1.36
N LEU A 188 16.84 0.03 -1.63
CA LEU A 188 15.53 0.01 -0.98
C LEU A 188 15.63 -0.19 0.54
N VAL A 189 16.45 -1.15 0.99
CA VAL A 189 16.67 -1.45 2.42
C VAL A 189 17.30 -0.26 3.12
N VAL A 190 18.36 0.30 2.54
CA VAL A 190 19.06 1.46 3.11
C VAL A 190 18.14 2.68 3.14
N ALA A 191 17.48 3.04 2.04
CA ALA A 191 16.56 4.18 2.03
C ALA A 191 15.44 4.02 3.07
N LEU A 192 14.83 2.83 3.15
CA LEU A 192 13.79 2.55 4.15
C LEU A 192 14.34 2.71 5.58
N ALA A 193 15.52 2.18 5.87
CA ALA A 193 16.19 2.34 7.16
C ALA A 193 16.50 3.81 7.49
N LEU A 194 16.95 4.60 6.52
CA LEU A 194 17.29 6.00 6.73
C LEU A 194 16.05 6.90 6.92
N THR A 195 14.85 6.44 6.59
CA THR A 195 13.63 7.22 6.84
C THR A 195 13.33 7.44 8.32
N PHE A 196 13.94 6.69 9.25
CA PHE A 196 13.62 6.70 10.69
C PHE A 196 12.16 6.30 11.04
N THR A 197 11.42 5.71 10.09
CA THR A 197 10.01 5.33 10.25
C THR A 197 9.86 3.91 10.78
N ARG A 198 9.68 3.79 12.10
CA ARG A 198 9.53 2.51 12.81
C ARG A 198 8.45 1.60 12.23
N ASN A 199 7.27 2.15 11.91
CA ASN A 199 6.15 1.37 11.37
C ASN A 199 6.52 0.69 10.04
N ALA A 200 7.22 1.39 9.16
CA ALA A 200 7.59 0.90 7.84
C ALA A 200 8.68 -0.17 7.92
N TRP A 201 9.60 -0.08 8.89
CA TRP A 201 10.56 -1.14 9.18
C TRP A 201 9.88 -2.42 9.63
N ILE A 202 8.92 -2.31 10.57
CA ILE A 202 8.16 -3.46 11.06
C ILE A 202 7.39 -4.10 9.90
N GLY A 203 6.67 -3.31 9.10
CA GLY A 203 5.94 -3.85 7.96
C GLY A 203 6.84 -4.51 6.91
N GLY A 204 8.00 -3.92 6.60
CA GLY A 204 9.00 -4.53 5.73
C GLY A 204 9.54 -5.86 6.26
N CYS A 205 9.86 -5.93 7.56
CA CYS A 205 10.32 -7.16 8.21
C CYS A 205 9.25 -8.25 8.20
N VAL A 206 8.00 -7.92 8.52
CA VAL A 206 6.87 -8.86 8.48
C VAL A 206 6.65 -9.40 7.07
N ALA A 207 6.73 -8.55 6.05
CA ALA A 207 6.60 -9.01 4.67
C ALA A 207 7.74 -9.93 4.22
N VAL A 208 9.00 -9.59 4.52
CA VAL A 208 10.15 -10.45 4.21
C VAL A 208 10.07 -11.77 4.97
N GLY A 209 9.71 -11.74 6.26
CA GLY A 209 9.47 -12.92 7.07
C GLY A 209 8.37 -13.81 6.48
N LEU A 210 7.26 -13.21 6.03
CA LEU A 210 6.20 -13.95 5.32
C LEU A 210 6.71 -14.57 4.02
N MET A 211 7.53 -13.86 3.23
CA MET A 211 8.13 -14.43 2.01
C MET A 211 8.98 -15.65 2.32
N PHE A 212 9.76 -15.61 3.41
CA PHE A 212 10.55 -16.75 3.89
C PHE A 212 9.64 -17.91 4.30
N VAL A 213 8.64 -17.69 5.14
CA VAL A 213 7.66 -18.73 5.54
C VAL A 213 6.99 -19.38 4.32
N LEU A 214 6.56 -18.56 3.34
CA LEU A 214 5.91 -19.04 2.12
C LEU A 214 6.86 -19.80 1.17
N LYS A 215 8.17 -19.58 1.28
CA LYS A 215 9.20 -20.24 0.48
C LYS A 215 9.69 -21.52 1.14
N ASP A 216 10.16 -21.40 2.37
CA ASP A 216 10.62 -22.44 3.27
C ASP A 216 10.78 -21.82 4.67
N PHE A 217 10.03 -22.31 5.65
CA PHE A 217 10.06 -21.81 7.03
C PHE A 217 11.48 -21.74 7.62
N ARG A 218 12.40 -22.60 7.20
CA ARG A 218 13.80 -22.58 7.66
C ARG A 218 14.53 -21.28 7.30
N LEU A 219 14.13 -20.60 6.23
CA LEU A 219 14.70 -19.32 5.83
C LEU A 219 14.43 -18.21 6.84
N THR A 220 13.42 -18.36 7.72
CA THR A 220 13.17 -17.39 8.80
C THR A 220 14.34 -17.28 9.77
N ALA A 221 15.19 -18.30 9.89
CA ALA A 221 16.43 -18.25 10.66
C ALA A 221 17.46 -17.23 10.12
N LEU A 222 17.33 -16.81 8.86
CA LEU A 222 18.17 -15.75 8.28
C LEU A 222 17.76 -14.35 8.76
N LEU A 223 16.51 -14.18 9.20
CA LEU A 223 15.99 -12.87 9.60
C LEU A 223 16.79 -12.26 10.77
N PRO A 224 17.06 -12.95 11.89
CA PRO A 224 17.89 -12.39 12.96
C PRO A 224 19.32 -12.08 12.50
N VAL A 225 19.89 -12.86 11.57
CA VAL A 225 21.23 -12.60 11.01
C VAL A 225 21.24 -11.32 10.18
N ILE A 226 20.23 -11.13 9.32
CA ILE A 226 20.07 -9.92 8.51
C ILE A 226 19.87 -8.70 9.41
N LEU A 227 19.01 -8.81 10.43
CA LEU A 227 18.75 -7.74 11.38
C LEU A 227 19.99 -7.38 12.20
N ALA A 228 20.76 -8.38 12.64
CA ALA A 228 22.03 -8.16 13.34
C ALA A 228 23.07 -7.47 12.43
N ALA A 229 23.19 -7.90 11.18
CA ALA A 229 24.07 -7.25 10.21
C ALA A 229 23.68 -5.78 9.96
N LEU A 230 22.37 -5.52 9.78
CA LEU A 230 21.86 -4.16 9.61
C LEU A 230 22.11 -3.30 10.87
N PHE A 231 21.96 -3.88 12.07
CA PHE A 231 22.22 -3.19 13.33
C PHE A 231 23.70 -2.81 13.49
N VAL A 232 24.62 -3.73 13.15
CA VAL A 232 26.08 -3.48 13.23
C VAL A 232 26.53 -2.41 12.24
N LEU A 233 25.90 -2.35 11.07
CA LEU A 233 26.20 -1.37 10.01
C LEU A 233 25.40 -0.06 10.16
N ALA A 234 24.50 0.04 11.14
CA ALA A 234 23.60 1.17 11.29
C ALA A 234 24.35 2.42 11.77
N PRO A 235 24.06 3.62 11.22
CA PRO A 235 24.57 4.86 11.77
C PRO A 235 24.01 5.11 13.17
N GLN A 236 24.72 5.88 14.00
CA GLN A 236 24.35 6.10 15.41
C GLN A 236 22.92 6.64 15.57
N GLY A 237 22.46 7.53 14.68
CA GLY A 237 21.08 8.03 14.70
C GLY A 237 20.02 6.92 14.55
N LEU A 238 20.31 5.89 13.75
CA LEU A 238 19.42 4.74 13.56
C LEU A 238 19.40 3.85 14.80
N ILE A 239 20.57 3.60 15.41
CA ILE A 239 20.69 2.87 16.67
C ILE A 239 19.91 3.59 17.77
N ASN A 240 20.09 4.91 17.92
CA ASN A 240 19.35 5.72 18.89
C ASN A 240 17.83 5.64 18.67
N ARG A 241 17.38 5.64 17.41
CA ARG A 241 15.97 5.51 17.08
C ARG A 241 15.41 4.11 17.41
N LEU A 242 16.20 3.06 17.23
CA LEU A 242 15.83 1.70 17.59
C LEU A 242 15.76 1.55 19.12
N THR A 243 16.76 2.03 19.85
CA THR A 243 16.79 1.92 21.32
C THR A 243 15.68 2.75 21.98
N SER A 244 15.37 3.94 21.46
CA SER A 244 14.26 4.77 21.99
C SER A 244 12.89 4.10 21.84
N THR A 245 12.76 3.12 20.95
CA THR A 245 11.51 2.36 20.79
C THR A 245 11.16 1.56 22.04
N PHE A 246 12.15 1.11 22.80
CA PHE A 246 11.96 0.37 24.04
C PHE A 246 11.86 1.27 25.28
N ASN A 247 12.00 2.59 25.11
CA ASN A 247 11.81 3.55 26.19
C ASN A 247 10.35 3.99 26.26
N ALA A 248 9.62 3.53 27.28
CA ALA A 248 8.23 3.94 27.49
C ALA A 248 8.06 5.45 27.78
N GLN A 249 9.13 6.11 28.25
CA GLN A 249 9.14 7.56 28.53
C GLN A 249 9.51 8.41 27.31
N ASP A 250 9.78 7.79 26.15
CA ASP A 250 9.94 8.52 24.89
C ASP A 250 8.62 9.27 24.58
N PRO A 251 8.65 10.59 24.31
CA PRO A 251 7.44 11.36 24.08
C PRO A 251 6.55 10.79 22.96
N ALA A 252 7.15 10.23 21.91
CA ALA A 252 6.39 9.63 20.81
C ALA A 252 5.76 8.27 21.18
N ASN A 253 6.21 7.62 22.24
CA ASN A 253 5.56 6.42 22.79
C ASN A 253 4.44 6.80 23.76
N GLN A 254 4.62 7.82 24.60
CA GLN A 254 3.56 8.36 25.47
C GLN A 254 2.35 8.82 24.66
N ASP A 255 2.60 9.56 23.57
CA ASP A 255 1.53 10.07 22.70
C ASP A 255 0.75 8.94 22.01
N ARG A 256 1.39 7.80 21.74
CA ARG A 256 0.69 6.62 21.20
C ARG A 256 -0.21 5.93 22.22
N PHE A 257 0.20 5.87 23.48
CA PHE A 257 -0.67 5.35 24.54
C PHE A 257 -1.91 6.25 24.69
N ALA A 258 -1.72 7.57 24.66
CA ALA A 258 -2.82 8.53 24.65
C ALA A 258 -3.75 8.32 23.44
N MET A 259 -3.21 8.16 22.21
CA MET A 259 -4.03 7.89 21.02
C MET A 259 -4.85 6.60 21.13
N ILE A 260 -4.30 5.54 21.73
CA ILE A 260 -5.03 4.28 21.94
C ILE A 260 -6.20 4.51 22.89
N GLU A 261 -5.97 5.22 23.99
CA GLU A 261 -7.01 5.57 24.97
C GLU A 261 -8.10 6.44 24.35
N ILE A 262 -7.70 7.52 23.66
CA ILE A 262 -8.59 8.44 22.94
C ILE A 262 -9.46 7.66 21.94
N GLY A 263 -8.85 6.82 21.11
CA GLY A 263 -9.59 6.02 20.14
C GLY A 263 -10.56 5.04 20.80
N ALA A 264 -10.17 4.41 21.91
CA ALA A 264 -11.05 3.50 22.64
C ALA A 264 -12.26 4.23 23.23
N LEU A 265 -12.07 5.45 23.76
CA LEU A 265 -13.16 6.29 24.25
C LEU A 265 -14.10 6.73 23.12
N MET A 266 -13.57 7.17 21.98
CA MET A 266 -14.38 7.50 20.79
C MET A 266 -15.22 6.31 20.31
N VAL A 267 -14.63 5.10 20.27
CA VAL A 267 -15.34 3.87 19.90
C VAL A 267 -16.43 3.53 20.91
N ARG A 268 -16.17 3.71 22.21
CA ARG A 268 -17.15 3.47 23.27
C ARG A 268 -18.34 4.40 23.15
N ASP A 269 -18.10 5.67 22.85
CA ASP A 269 -19.12 6.70 22.83
C ASP A 269 -19.90 6.69 21.49
N HIS A 270 -19.27 6.26 20.40
CA HIS A 270 -19.87 6.19 19.04
C HIS A 270 -19.67 4.84 18.33
N PRO A 271 -20.16 3.71 18.88
CA PRO A 271 -19.79 2.37 18.40
C PRO A 271 -20.34 2.01 17.01
N LEU A 272 -21.44 2.63 16.56
CA LEU A 272 -22.11 2.26 15.30
C LEU A 272 -21.61 3.06 14.10
N THR A 273 -21.53 4.39 14.24
CA THR A 273 -21.20 5.30 13.14
C THR A 273 -19.81 5.90 13.27
N GLY A 274 -19.18 5.81 14.44
CA GLY A 274 -18.01 6.61 14.79
C GLY A 274 -18.33 8.11 14.86
N VAL A 275 -17.29 8.91 15.09
CA VAL A 275 -17.36 10.37 15.13
C VAL A 275 -17.46 11.00 13.73
N GLY A 276 -17.21 10.22 12.68
CA GLY A 276 -17.20 10.64 11.27
C GLY A 276 -15.78 10.70 10.67
N PRO A 277 -15.63 10.50 9.34
CA PRO A 277 -14.37 10.67 8.63
C PRO A 277 -13.72 12.03 8.89
N ASN A 278 -12.43 12.01 9.23
CA ASN A 278 -11.59 13.19 9.51
C ASN A 278 -12.10 14.08 10.66
N MET A 279 -12.88 13.50 11.58
CA MET A 279 -13.35 14.21 12.78
C MET A 279 -12.44 14.01 13.99
N VAL A 280 -11.57 13.00 14.00
CA VAL A 280 -10.58 12.78 15.08
C VAL A 280 -9.87 14.06 15.50
N PRO A 281 -9.22 14.85 14.62
CA PRO A 281 -8.52 16.06 15.04
C PRO A 281 -9.43 17.14 15.62
N ARG A 282 -10.72 17.14 15.28
CA ARG A 282 -11.70 18.14 15.77
C ARG A 282 -12.23 17.81 17.15
N VAL A 283 -12.32 16.52 17.48
CA VAL A 283 -12.81 16.05 18.77
C VAL A 283 -11.68 15.56 19.69
N TYR A 284 -10.42 15.54 19.22
CA TYR A 284 -9.27 14.98 19.93
C TYR A 284 -9.15 15.51 21.36
N ASP A 285 -9.24 16.84 21.52
CA ASP A 285 -9.12 17.53 22.80
C ASP A 285 -10.16 17.08 23.84
N GLN A 286 -11.36 16.68 23.39
CA GLN A 286 -12.44 16.22 24.28
C GLN A 286 -12.13 14.88 24.96
N TYR A 287 -11.22 14.10 24.39
CA TYR A 287 -10.84 12.77 24.85
C TYR A 287 -9.40 12.70 25.34
N ARG A 288 -8.64 13.80 25.19
CA ARG A 288 -7.20 13.84 25.44
C ARG A 288 -6.91 13.70 26.94
N PRO A 289 -6.11 12.70 27.37
CA PRO A 289 -5.70 12.63 28.76
C PRO A 289 -4.61 13.66 29.07
N ASP A 290 -4.49 14.06 30.34
CA ASP A 290 -3.53 15.10 30.79
C ASP A 290 -2.07 14.77 30.48
N TYR A 291 -1.72 13.47 30.43
CA TYR A 291 -0.36 13.01 30.15
C TYR A 291 0.00 12.99 28.66
N ALA A 292 -0.96 13.23 27.77
CA ALA A 292 -0.68 13.29 26.33
C ALA A 292 0.33 14.42 26.05
N VAL A 293 1.24 14.16 25.11
CA VAL A 293 2.32 15.11 24.80
C VAL A 293 1.82 16.16 23.83
N ASN A 294 1.13 15.74 22.77
CA ASN A 294 0.64 16.65 21.74
C ASN A 294 -0.80 17.09 22.04
N ASP A 295 -1.09 18.37 21.82
CA ASP A 295 -2.44 18.94 22.02
C ASP A 295 -3.44 18.39 21.02
N THR A 296 -3.00 18.06 19.81
CA THR A 296 -3.83 17.47 18.78
C THR A 296 -2.99 16.57 17.89
N ASN A 297 -3.55 15.43 17.49
CA ASN A 297 -2.99 14.62 16.43
C ASN A 297 -3.99 14.46 15.28
N PRO A 298 -3.52 14.46 14.02
CA PRO A 298 -4.41 14.29 12.87
C PRO A 298 -5.06 12.91 12.88
N HIS A 299 -4.36 11.88 13.35
CA HIS A 299 -4.78 10.49 13.33
C HIS A 299 -4.33 9.75 14.60
N LEU A 300 -4.95 8.62 14.90
CA LEU A 300 -4.68 7.76 16.05
C LEU A 300 -3.51 6.77 15.84
N HIS A 301 -2.84 6.84 14.69
CA HIS A 301 -1.72 5.96 14.32
C HIS A 301 -2.00 4.46 14.50
N ASN A 302 -3.24 4.03 14.28
CA ASN A 302 -3.64 2.63 14.31
C ASN A 302 -4.85 2.44 13.39
N VAL A 303 -4.69 1.78 12.25
CA VAL A 303 -5.73 1.63 11.20
C VAL A 303 -7.02 1.02 11.76
N PRO A 304 -7.03 -0.15 12.43
CA PRO A 304 -8.26 -0.69 13.01
C PRO A 304 -8.95 0.27 13.97
N LEU A 305 -8.20 0.91 14.86
CA LEU A 305 -8.74 1.85 15.83
C LEU A 305 -9.26 3.13 15.18
N GLN A 306 -8.54 3.68 14.21
CA GLN A 306 -8.97 4.85 13.42
C GLN A 306 -10.27 4.54 12.68
N ILE A 307 -10.37 3.37 12.04
CA ILE A 307 -11.59 2.96 11.34
C ILE A 307 -12.74 2.83 12.33
N ALA A 308 -12.54 2.19 13.47
CA ALA A 308 -13.58 2.05 14.48
C ALA A 308 -14.02 3.40 15.07
N ALA A 309 -13.06 4.29 15.39
CA ALA A 309 -13.35 5.59 15.96
C ALA A 309 -14.07 6.51 14.97
N GLU A 310 -13.65 6.55 13.70
CA GLU A 310 -14.25 7.44 12.69
C GLU A 310 -15.51 6.85 12.05
N ARG A 311 -15.57 5.54 11.83
CA ARG A 311 -16.62 4.89 11.01
C ARG A 311 -17.43 3.83 11.74
N GLY A 312 -17.11 3.55 13.00
CA GLY A 312 -17.81 2.58 13.84
C GLY A 312 -17.36 1.12 13.65
N LEU A 313 -17.77 0.27 14.58
CA LEU A 313 -17.51 -1.17 14.59
C LEU A 313 -18.08 -1.91 13.35
N PRO A 314 -19.26 -1.56 12.79
CA PRO A 314 -19.73 -2.15 11.55
C PRO A 314 -18.76 -1.93 10.37
N ALA A 315 -18.21 -0.72 10.22
CA ALA A 315 -17.25 -0.42 9.16
C ALA A 315 -15.93 -1.18 9.38
N LEU A 316 -15.46 -1.28 10.62
CA LEU A 316 -14.31 -2.11 10.97
C LEU A 316 -14.56 -3.58 10.62
N ALA A 317 -15.72 -4.14 10.94
CA ALA A 317 -16.06 -5.52 10.63
C ALA A 317 -16.04 -5.79 9.11
N VAL A 318 -16.57 -4.86 8.30
CA VAL A 318 -16.52 -4.97 6.84
C VAL A 318 -15.09 -4.80 6.30
N TRP A 319 -14.28 -3.93 6.89
CA TRP A 319 -12.87 -3.81 6.54
C TRP A 319 -12.08 -5.09 6.86
N LEU A 320 -12.33 -5.70 8.02
CA LEU A 320 -11.74 -7.01 8.38
C LEU A 320 -12.21 -8.12 7.43
N TRP A 321 -13.47 -8.09 7.00
CA TRP A 321 -13.97 -8.99 5.96
C TRP A 321 -13.24 -8.78 4.64
N PHE A 322 -13.02 -7.53 4.20
CA PHE A 322 -12.20 -7.22 3.03
C PHE A 322 -10.79 -7.82 3.14
N VAL A 323 -10.09 -7.58 4.24
CA VAL A 323 -8.74 -8.10 4.50
C VAL A 323 -8.74 -9.63 4.47
N GLY A 324 -9.69 -10.28 5.13
CA GLY A 324 -9.83 -11.73 5.16
C GLY A 324 -10.11 -12.33 3.79
N ALA A 325 -11.10 -11.80 3.06
CA ALA A 325 -11.48 -12.26 1.73
C ALA A 325 -10.35 -12.08 0.71
N LEU A 326 -9.64 -10.94 0.78
CA LEU A 326 -8.46 -10.66 -0.03
C LEU A 326 -7.34 -11.66 0.26
N THR A 327 -6.97 -11.82 1.53
CA THR A 327 -5.88 -12.71 1.96
C THR A 327 -6.14 -14.15 1.55
N VAL A 328 -7.36 -14.66 1.79
CA VAL A 328 -7.76 -16.02 1.38
C VAL A 328 -7.67 -16.17 -0.13
N SER A 329 -8.15 -15.19 -0.90
CA SER A 329 -8.11 -15.23 -2.36
C SER A 329 -6.67 -15.21 -2.90
N LEU A 330 -5.83 -14.32 -2.39
CA LEU A 330 -4.41 -14.24 -2.76
C LEU A 330 -3.64 -15.50 -2.38
N PHE A 331 -3.90 -16.08 -1.20
CA PHE A 331 -3.26 -17.31 -0.77
C PHE A 331 -3.66 -18.50 -1.65
N ARG A 332 -4.94 -18.60 -2.04
CA ARG A 332 -5.40 -19.59 -3.02
C ARG A 332 -4.71 -19.40 -4.38
N LEU A 333 -4.52 -18.16 -4.84
CA LEU A 333 -3.78 -17.86 -6.07
C LEU A 333 -2.31 -18.30 -5.96
N PHE A 334 -1.65 -17.97 -4.86
CA PHE A 334 -0.28 -18.38 -4.59
C PHE A 334 -0.12 -19.90 -4.60
N ARG A 335 -1.00 -20.64 -3.91
CA ARG A 335 -0.95 -22.12 -3.86
C ARG A 335 -1.23 -22.79 -5.20
N ARG A 336 -2.14 -22.24 -6.02
CA ARG A 336 -2.47 -22.80 -7.35
C ARG A 336 -1.27 -22.82 -8.31
N ASN A 337 -0.32 -21.91 -8.14
CA ASN A 337 0.90 -21.88 -8.94
C ASN A 337 1.92 -22.97 -8.55
N GLY A 338 1.63 -23.77 -7.51
CA GLY A 338 2.47 -24.88 -7.06
C GLY A 338 3.86 -24.42 -6.59
N SER A 339 4.88 -25.26 -6.75
CA SER A 339 6.29 -24.93 -6.45
C SER A 339 7.02 -24.21 -7.60
N ARG A 340 6.36 -24.01 -8.74
CA ARG A 340 6.99 -23.45 -9.95
C ARG A 340 7.23 -21.95 -9.77
N PRO A 341 8.48 -21.46 -9.94
CA PRO A 341 8.74 -20.02 -9.96
C PRO A 341 8.13 -19.40 -11.23
N GLY A 342 7.60 -18.19 -11.13
CA GLY A 342 6.96 -17.52 -12.25
C GLY A 342 6.17 -16.27 -11.86
N THR A 343 5.86 -15.42 -12.85
CA THR A 343 5.24 -14.10 -12.66
C THR A 343 3.99 -14.14 -11.80
N SER A 344 3.04 -15.05 -12.07
CA SER A 344 1.79 -15.12 -11.28
C SER A 344 2.03 -15.40 -9.79
N ARG A 345 3.05 -16.21 -9.48
CA ARG A 345 3.43 -16.51 -8.10
C ARG A 345 4.10 -15.31 -7.44
N VAL A 346 5.00 -14.62 -8.16
CA VAL A 346 5.61 -13.37 -7.70
C VAL A 346 4.54 -12.32 -7.38
N LEU A 347 3.58 -12.12 -8.27
CA LEU A 347 2.49 -11.15 -8.06
C LEU A 347 1.68 -11.50 -6.81
N SER A 348 1.28 -12.77 -6.66
CA SER A 348 0.49 -13.21 -5.50
C SER A 348 1.27 -13.06 -4.19
N ALA A 349 2.57 -13.36 -4.21
CA ALA A 349 3.47 -13.17 -3.07
C ALA A 349 3.66 -11.69 -2.74
N ALA A 350 3.88 -10.83 -3.73
CA ALA A 350 3.99 -9.38 -3.55
C ALA A 350 2.71 -8.79 -2.93
N ALA A 351 1.54 -9.20 -3.39
CA ALA A 351 0.26 -8.79 -2.83
C ALA A 351 0.06 -9.27 -1.39
N LEU A 352 0.37 -10.53 -1.08
CA LEU A 352 0.33 -11.06 0.30
C LEU A 352 1.31 -10.31 1.22
N GLY A 353 2.52 -10.06 0.74
CA GLY A 353 3.52 -9.26 1.44
C GLY A 353 3.03 -7.83 1.71
N GLY A 354 2.42 -7.19 0.71
CA GLY A 354 1.81 -5.86 0.84
C GLY A 354 0.68 -5.83 1.87
N VAL A 355 -0.20 -6.85 1.90
CA VAL A 355 -1.25 -6.97 2.93
C VAL A 355 -0.64 -7.13 4.32
N ALA A 356 0.35 -8.01 4.49
CA ALA A 356 1.01 -8.23 5.77
C ALA A 356 1.77 -6.98 6.25
N ALA A 357 2.46 -6.28 5.34
CA ALA A 357 3.14 -5.02 5.62
C ALA A 357 2.15 -3.92 6.01
N MET A 358 1.04 -3.78 5.27
CA MET A 358 -0.03 -2.82 5.58
C MET A 358 -0.58 -3.08 6.99
N LEU A 359 -0.91 -4.33 7.32
CA LEU A 359 -1.45 -4.67 8.64
C LEU A 359 -0.45 -4.40 9.76
N ALA A 360 0.79 -4.85 9.60
CA ALA A 360 1.81 -4.69 10.64
C ALA A 360 2.22 -3.23 10.85
N ALA A 361 2.49 -2.49 9.77
CA ALA A 361 2.76 -1.05 9.87
C ALA A 361 1.53 -0.26 10.32
N GLY A 362 0.34 -0.71 9.91
CA GLY A 362 -0.94 -0.08 10.22
C GLY A 362 -1.34 -0.17 11.69
N LEU A 363 -0.68 -1.00 12.50
CA LEU A 363 -0.86 -0.98 13.96
C LEU A 363 -0.18 0.23 14.62
N PHE A 364 0.71 0.92 13.90
CA PHE A 364 1.55 2.02 14.39
C PHE A 364 1.49 3.27 13.49
N GLU A 365 0.62 3.27 12.48
CA GLU A 365 0.42 4.36 11.52
C GLU A 365 -0.97 4.27 10.89
N TYR A 366 -1.55 5.39 10.45
CA TYR A 366 -2.79 5.38 9.66
C TYR A 366 -2.51 5.25 8.15
N ASN A 367 -1.75 4.22 7.77
CA ASN A 367 -1.30 4.05 6.38
C ASN A 367 -2.44 3.81 5.37
N PHE A 368 -3.56 3.23 5.80
CA PHE A 368 -4.71 2.95 4.93
C PHE A 368 -5.48 4.23 4.55
N GLY A 369 -5.32 5.32 5.30
CA GLY A 369 -5.87 6.63 4.98
C GLY A 369 -4.91 7.56 4.21
N ASP A 370 -3.63 7.17 4.08
CA ASP A 370 -2.67 7.85 3.22
C ASP A 370 -2.97 7.52 1.75
N SER A 371 -3.30 8.55 0.96
CA SER A 371 -3.81 8.37 -0.40
C SER A 371 -2.78 7.69 -1.30
N GLU A 372 -1.52 8.09 -1.21
CA GLU A 372 -0.43 7.58 -2.02
C GLU A 372 -0.15 6.11 -1.72
N PHE A 373 -0.06 5.77 -0.43
CA PHE A 373 0.07 4.39 0.02
C PHE A 373 -1.12 3.53 -0.46
N LEU A 374 -2.35 4.01 -0.25
CA LEU A 374 -3.56 3.31 -0.65
C LEU A 374 -3.59 3.06 -2.17
N MET A 375 -3.24 4.07 -2.97
CA MET A 375 -3.18 3.95 -4.43
C MET A 375 -2.23 2.82 -4.88
N LEU A 376 -1.00 2.79 -4.36
CA LEU A 376 -0.04 1.74 -4.72
C LEU A 376 -0.47 0.36 -4.18
N PHE A 377 -1.01 0.31 -2.96
CA PHE A 377 -1.53 -0.91 -2.36
C PHE A 377 -2.65 -1.52 -3.21
N LEU A 378 -3.65 -0.71 -3.62
CA LEU A 378 -4.77 -1.15 -4.45
C LEU A 378 -4.30 -1.70 -5.81
N VAL A 379 -3.28 -1.08 -6.42
CA VAL A 379 -2.63 -1.62 -7.63
C VAL A 379 -2.07 -3.01 -7.33
N LEU A 380 -1.18 -3.12 -6.35
CA LEU A 380 -0.46 -4.36 -6.03
C LEU A 380 -1.38 -5.53 -5.71
N ILE A 381 -2.44 -5.32 -4.91
CA ILE A 381 -3.37 -6.39 -4.54
C ILE A 381 -4.25 -6.86 -5.72
N THR A 382 -4.38 -6.03 -6.76
CA THR A 382 -5.21 -6.30 -7.94
C THR A 382 -4.45 -7.05 -9.03
N LEU A 383 -3.15 -6.77 -9.19
CA LEU A 383 -2.30 -7.37 -10.24
C LEU A 383 -2.36 -8.90 -10.34
N PRO A 384 -2.39 -9.70 -9.24
CA PRO A 384 -2.45 -11.15 -9.33
C PRO A 384 -3.73 -11.67 -9.99
N PHE A 385 -4.84 -10.95 -9.81
CA PHE A 385 -6.11 -11.27 -10.43
C PHE A 385 -6.14 -10.80 -11.88
N ALA A 386 -5.63 -9.61 -12.16
CA ALA A 386 -5.56 -9.03 -13.51
C ALA A 386 -4.68 -9.89 -14.45
N ALA A 387 -3.52 -10.34 -13.97
CA ALA A 387 -2.56 -11.15 -14.73
C ALA A 387 -3.13 -12.48 -15.25
N ARG A 388 -4.20 -13.00 -14.61
CA ARG A 388 -4.86 -14.24 -15.04
C ARG A 388 -5.82 -14.04 -16.19
N ARG A 389 -6.21 -12.81 -16.49
CA ARG A 389 -7.03 -12.49 -17.65
C ARG A 389 -6.10 -12.42 -18.85
N THR A 390 -6.34 -13.26 -19.85
CA THR A 390 -5.71 -13.15 -21.16
C THR A 390 -6.49 -12.15 -22.01
N ASP A 391 -5.80 -11.50 -22.96
CA ASP A 391 -6.43 -10.54 -23.86
C ASP A 391 -7.43 -11.22 -24.82
N ASP A 392 -7.38 -12.55 -24.97
CA ASP A 392 -8.22 -13.36 -25.86
C ASP A 392 -9.62 -13.70 -25.32
N ALA A 393 -9.95 -13.32 -24.09
CA ALA A 393 -11.32 -13.46 -23.56
C ALA A 393 -12.20 -12.30 -24.06
N ALA A 394 -12.40 -12.20 -25.37
CA ALA A 394 -13.55 -11.50 -25.92
C ALA A 394 -14.81 -12.25 -25.42
N PRO A 395 -15.81 -11.57 -24.86
CA PRO A 395 -17.07 -12.24 -24.57
C PRO A 395 -17.62 -12.76 -25.90
N SER A 396 -17.93 -14.06 -25.95
CA SER A 396 -18.78 -14.61 -27.00
C SER A 396 -20.02 -13.72 -27.05
N ARG A 397 -20.17 -12.97 -28.15
CA ARG A 397 -21.40 -12.23 -28.42
C ARG A 397 -22.53 -13.26 -28.40
N ALA A 398 -23.36 -13.20 -27.37
CA ALA A 398 -24.67 -13.82 -27.36
C ALA A 398 -25.67 -12.84 -27.99
#